data_AF-A0A6P1KN29-F1
#
_entry.id   AF-A0A6P1KN29-F1
#
_cell.length_a   1.000
_cell.length_b   1.000
_cell.length_c   1.000
_cell.angle_alpha   90.00
_cell.angle_beta   90.00
_cell.angle_gamma   90.00
#
_symmetry.space_group_name_H-M   'P 1'
#
loop_
_entity.id
_entity.type
_entity.pdbx_description
1 polymer ?
#
loop_
_entity_poly.entity_id
_entity_poly.type
_entity_poly.pdbx_seq_one_letter_code
_entity_poly.pdbx_strand_id
1 'polypeptide(L)' 'MENQKKTLTEIMARPLPEITAEEERELAELEELISKPATKDPRIKTLTEIMARPLPEITPEEEAEMSQLEELFTNKGG' A
#
# COMPACT_ATOMS: atom_id res chain seq x y z
N MET A 1 36.39 26.10 19.70
CA MET A 1 35.28 25.19 20.06
C MET A 1 35.71 23.80 19.66
N GLU A 2 35.91 22.91 20.63
CA GLU A 2 36.48 21.59 20.42
C GLU A 2 35.33 20.59 20.20
N ASN A 3 35.16 20.12 18.96
CA ASN A 3 34.18 19.08 18.66
C ASN A 3 34.73 17.73 19.13
N GLN A 4 34.38 17.32 20.34
CA GLN A 4 34.72 15.98 20.85
C GLN A 4 33.97 14.92 20.03
N LYS A 5 34.72 14.21 19.18
CA LYS A 5 34.24 13.02 18.47
C LYS A 5 34.13 11.87 19.48
N LYS A 6 32.91 11.52 19.86
CA LYS A 6 32.62 10.38 20.74
C LYS A 6 32.51 9.10 19.89
N THR A 7 32.98 7.99 20.43
CA THR A 7 32.92 6.67 19.78
C THR A 7 31.49 6.13 19.77
N LEU A 8 31.20 5.18 18.86
CA LEU A 8 29.88 4.54 18.77
C LEU A 8 29.49 3.85 20.09
N THR A 9 30.45 3.20 20.75
CA THR A 9 30.28 2.54 22.05
C THR A 9 29.84 3.54 23.14
N GLU A 10 30.42 4.74 23.16
CA GLU A 10 30.06 5.81 24.11
C GLU A 10 28.73 6.50 23.80
N ILE A 11 28.20 6.35 22.58
CA ILE A 11 26.86 6.83 22.22
C ILE A 11 25.81 5.82 22.66
N MET A 12 26.04 4.54 22.39
CA MET A 12 25.11 3.45 22.73
C MET A 12 25.02 3.18 24.23
N ALA A 13 26.05 3.51 25.01
CA ALA A 13 26.04 3.37 26.46
C ALA A 13 25.26 4.49 27.19
N ARG A 14 24.74 5.50 26.48
CA ARG A 14 23.99 6.58 27.12
C ARG A 14 22.58 6.12 27.46
N PRO A 15 22.04 6.51 28.62
CA PRO A 15 20.63 6.32 28.91
C PRO A 15 19.81 7.08 27.85
N LEU A 16 18.71 6.45 27.42
CA LEU A 16 17.74 7.14 26.59
C LEU A 16 17.14 8.30 27.39
N PRO A 17 16.83 9.42 26.75
CA PRO A 17 16.11 10.50 27.40
C PRO A 17 14.74 10.01 27.88
N GLU A 18 14.25 10.60 28.97
CA GLU A 18 12.88 10.38 29.42
C GLU A 18 11.91 10.92 28.36
N ILE A 19 10.84 10.17 28.11
CA ILE A 19 9.77 10.59 27.21
C ILE A 19 8.97 11.67 27.93
N THR A 20 8.71 12.79 27.26
CA THR A 20 7.88 13.86 27.78
C THR A 20 6.39 13.50 27.65
N ALA A 21 5.53 14.15 28.46
CA ALA A 21 4.08 13.95 28.37
C ALA A 21 3.49 14.34 26.99
N GLU A 22 4.15 15.22 26.26
CA GLU A 22 3.77 15.59 24.89
C GLU A 22 4.09 14.45 23.92
N GLU A 23 5.29 13.88 23.98
CA GLU A 23 5.69 12.73 23.18
C GLU A 23 4.85 11.48 23.48
N GLU A 24 4.49 11.24 24.74
CA GLU A 24 3.55 10.15 25.10
C GLU A 24 2.18 10.34 24.47
N ARG A 25 1.69 11.59 24.42
CA ARG A 25 0.42 11.90 23.78
C ARG A 25 0.48 11.72 22.27
N GLU A 26 1.54 12.18 21.62
CA GLU A 26 1.74 11.98 20.18
C GLU A 26 1.81 10.48 19.82
N LEU A 27 2.48 9.67 20.65
CA LEU A 27 2.53 8.22 20.49
C LEU A 27 1.13 7.59 20.62
N ALA A 28 0.34 8.01 21.60
CA ALA A 28 -1.03 7.52 21.76
C ALA A 28 -1.94 7.88 20.57
N GLU A 29 -1.80 9.09 20.00
CA GLU A 29 -2.53 9.51 18.80
C GLU A 29 -2.14 8.66 17.58
N LEU A 30 -0.86 8.30 17.44
CA LEU A 30 -0.37 7.40 16.39
C LEU A 30 -0.87 5.96 16.56
N GLU A 31 -0.85 5.43 17.78
CA GLU A 31 -1.39 4.11 18.09
C GLU A 31 -2.90 4.04 17.78
N GLU A 32 -3.66 5.08 18.10
CA GLU A 32 -5.08 5.16 17.77
C GLU A 32 -5.29 5.17 16.24
N LEU A 33 -4.47 5.91 15.49
CA LEU A 33 -4.54 5.97 14.04
C LEU A 33 -4.27 4.62 13.38
N ILE A 34 -3.29 3.87 13.89
CA ILE A 34 -2.87 2.57 13.35
C ILE A 34 -3.80 1.44 13.80
N SER A 35 -4.39 1.54 15.00
CA SER A 35 -5.33 0.55 15.54
C SER A 35 -6.69 0.55 14.83
N LYS A 36 -7.03 1.65 14.13
CA LYS A 36 -8.25 1.72 13.34
C LYS A 36 -8.11 0.77 12.14
N PRO A 37 -9.00 -0.23 11.99
CA PRO A 37 -8.98 -1.08 10.81
C PRO A 37 -9.08 -0.19 9.58
N ALA A 38 -8.25 -0.46 8.57
CA ALA A 38 -8.25 0.24 7.29
C ALA A 38 -9.69 0.38 6.80
N THR A 39 -10.21 1.59 7.00
CA THR A 39 -11.49 2.14 6.55
C THR A 39 -12.61 1.11 6.30
N LYS A 40 -13.57 1.04 7.22
CA LYS A 40 -14.95 0.59 6.93
C LYS A 40 -15.70 1.60 6.05
N ASP A 41 -15.02 2.34 5.18
CA ASP A 41 -15.66 3.26 4.26
C ASP A 41 -16.32 2.42 3.16
N PRO A 42 -17.66 2.46 3.00
CA PRO A 42 -18.37 1.63 2.01
C PRO A 42 -17.99 1.97 0.56
N ARG A 43 -17.27 3.08 0.32
CA ARG A 43 -16.71 3.45 -0.98
C ARG A 43 -15.37 2.77 -1.26
N ILE A 44 -14.65 2.35 -0.22
CA ILE A 44 -13.37 1.66 -0.33
C ILE A 44 -13.65 0.17 -0.37
N LYS A 45 -13.60 -0.40 -1.57
CA LYS A 45 -13.80 -1.82 -1.79
C LYS A 45 -12.46 -2.56 -1.71
N THR A 46 -12.46 -3.70 -1.05
CA THR A 46 -11.26 -4.56 -0.96
C THR A 46 -10.93 -5.16 -2.33
N LEU A 47 -9.67 -5.57 -2.52
CA LEU A 47 -9.26 -6.29 -3.73
C LEU A 47 -10.12 -7.56 -3.93
N THR A 48 -10.41 -8.28 -2.84
CA THR A 48 -11.30 -9.45 -2.83
C THR A 48 -12.70 -9.12 -3.34
N GLU A 49 -13.30 -8.00 -2.90
CA GLU A 49 -14.62 -7.55 -3.37
C GLU A 49 -14.64 -7.08 -4.83
N ILE A 50 -13.52 -6.55 -5.32
CA ILE A 50 -13.39 -6.19 -6.74
C ILE A 50 -13.32 -7.46 -7.59
N MET A 51 -12.51 -8.43 -7.19
CA MET A 51 -12.32 -9.69 -7.91
C MET A 51 -13.55 -10.60 -7.86
N ALA A 52 -14.40 -10.47 -6.85
CA ALA A 52 -15.65 -11.22 -6.75
C ALA A 52 -16.77 -10.71 -7.68
N ARG A 53 -16.58 -9.58 -8.37
CA ARG A 53 -17.61 -9.05 -9.28
C ARG A 53 -17.70 -9.91 -10.53
N PRO A 54 -18.91 -10.22 -11.02
CA PRO A 54 -19.06 -10.88 -12.30
C PRO A 54 -18.46 -10.01 -13.40
N LEU A 55 -17.80 -10.64 -14.36
CA LEU A 55 -17.37 -9.98 -15.57
C LEU A 55 -18.61 -9.51 -16.35
N PRO A 56 -18.54 -8.36 -17.04
CA PRO A 56 -19.60 -7.95 -17.95
C PRO A 56 -19.76 -8.98 -19.08
N GLU A 57 -20.98 -9.07 -19.61
CA GLU A 57 -21.23 -9.86 -20.82
C GLU A 57 -20.46 -9.24 -22.00
N ILE A 58 -19.87 -10.10 -22.81
CA ILE A 58 -19.16 -9.69 -24.02
C ILE A 58 -20.20 -9.20 -25.03
N THR A 59 -20.03 -7.98 -25.51
CA THR A 59 -20.89 -7.42 -26.54
C THR A 59 -20.58 -8.04 -27.91
N PRO A 60 -21.53 -8.08 -28.85
CA PRO A 60 -21.26 -8.55 -30.21
C PRO A 60 -20.14 -7.77 -30.93
N GLU A 61 -19.93 -6.51 -30.58
CA GLU A 61 -18.84 -5.68 -31.10
C GLU A 61 -17.48 -6.15 -30.57
N GLU A 62 -17.36 -6.36 -29.26
CA GLU A 62 -16.15 -6.91 -28.64
C GLU A 62 -15.82 -8.32 -29.16
N GLU A 63 -16.83 -9.15 -29.42
CA GLU A 63 -16.65 -10.48 -30.03
C GLU A 63 -16.11 -10.39 -31.46
N ALA A 64 -16.59 -9.42 -32.25
CA ALA A 64 -16.09 -9.17 -33.59
C ALA A 64 -14.65 -8.63 -33.58
N GLU A 65 -14.31 -7.75 -32.64
CA GLU A 65 -12.95 -7.25 -32.46
C GLU A 65 -11.96 -8.36 -32.06
N MET A 66 -12.35 -9.24 -31.15
CA MET A 66 -11.54 -10.40 -30.76
C MET A 66 -11.31 -11.34 -31.95
N SER A 67 -12.34 -11.61 -32.74
CA SER A 67 -12.22 -12.44 -33.94
C SER A 67 -11.23 -11.85 -34.95
N GLN A 68 -11.28 -10.53 -35.17
CA GLN A 68 -10.34 -9.83 -36.05
C GLN A 68 -8.90 -9.89 -35.51
N LEU A 69 -8.71 -9.77 -34.19
CA LEU A 69 -7.40 -9.92 -33.56
C LEU A 69 -6.87 -11.35 -33.75
N GLU A 70 -7.69 -12.37 -33.54
CA GLU A 70 -7.31 -13.77 -33.76
C GLU A 70 -6.89 -14.03 -35.21
N GLU A 71 -7.61 -13.48 -36.19
CA GLU A 71 -7.24 -13.54 -37.60
C GLU A 71 -5.89 -12.86 -37.88
N LEU A 72 -5.58 -11.73 -37.24
CA LEU A 72 -4.29 -11.04 -37.41
C LEU A 72 -3.11 -11.83 -36.85
N PHE A 73 -3.30 -12.51 -35.71
CA PHE A 73 -2.25 -13.31 -35.08
C PHE A 73 -2.08 -14.68 -35.75
N THR A 74 -3.14 -15.27 -36.30
CA THR A 74 -3.05 -16.51 -37.08
C THR A 74 -2.45 -16.28 -38.47
N ASN A 75 -2.75 -15.16 -39.13
CA ASN A 75 -2.21 -14.83 -40.45
C ASN A 75 -0.75 -14.30 -40.43
N LYS A 76 -0.20 -13.95 -39.27
CA LYS A 76 1.23 -13.60 -39.12
C LYS A 76 2.14 -14.77 -38.72
N GLY A 77 1.58 -15.98 -38.58
CA GLY A 77 2.30 -17.20 -38.19
C GLY A 77 2.51 -18.24 -39.31
N GLY A 78 2.35 -17.86 -40.58
CA GLY A 78 2.53 -18.74 -41.75
C GLY A 78 3.61 -18.26 -42.71
#